data_AF-A0A2V5LCA4-F1
#
_entry.id   AF-A0A2V5LCA4-F1
#
_cell.length_a   1.000
_cell.length_b   1.000
_cell.length_c   1.000
_cell.angle_alpha   90.00
_cell.angle_beta   90.00
_cell.angle_gamma   90.00
#
_symmetry.space_group_name_H-M   'P 1'
#
loop_
_entity.id
_entity.type
_entity.pdbx_description
1 polymer ?
#
loop_
_entity_poly.entity_id
_entity_poly.type
_entity_poly.pdbx_seq_one_letter_code
_entity_poly.pdbx_strand_id
1 'polypeptide(L)'
;MDSADGDGKIDMKRKWNWPIWVGFVVALGGLFSYGFFVRYPLTRDFPWANLLLFGIGAALLIFGLFRAFGRPQLYRGKIFGPVLAAIGLFFFAFFSYEIFYVVRQVPLSAHAPRLGEQAPDFLLLHQNAMPVGLGDLLSGSKAVVLIFYRGFW
;
A
#
# COMPACT_ATOMS: atom_id res chain seq x y z
N MET A 1 -6.42 40.11 59.51
CA MET A 1 -5.12 39.83 58.87
C MET A 1 -4.81 38.36 59.11
N ASP A 2 -4.14 37.72 58.15
CA ASP A 2 -3.89 36.27 57.92
C ASP A 2 -4.92 35.64 56.98
N SER A 3 -4.86 35.81 55.65
CA SER A 3 -3.82 35.53 54.64
C SER A 3 -3.87 34.11 54.06
N ALA A 4 -4.29 34.08 52.80
CA ALA A 4 -3.93 33.16 51.74
C ALA A 4 -4.44 31.70 51.81
N ASP A 5 -5.68 31.58 51.35
CA ASP A 5 -6.15 30.52 50.48
C ASP A 5 -5.09 30.23 49.40
N GLY A 6 -4.60 28.99 49.38
CA GLY A 6 -3.45 28.56 48.58
C GLY A 6 -3.59 27.11 48.18
N ASP A 7 -4.80 26.70 47.75
CA ASP A 7 -5.00 25.48 46.97
C ASP A 7 -4.36 25.66 45.59
N GLY A 8 -3.02 25.61 45.59
CA GLY A 8 -2.19 25.56 44.41
C GLY A 8 -2.35 24.22 43.74
N LYS A 9 -3.53 24.01 43.13
CA LYS A 9 -3.79 22.91 42.22
C LYS A 9 -2.82 23.09 41.04
N ILE A 10 -1.69 22.40 41.11
CA ILE A 10 -0.69 22.38 40.04
C ILE A 10 -1.35 21.64 38.87
N ASP A 11 -2.07 22.39 38.04
CA ASP A 11 -2.68 21.90 36.82
C ASP A 11 -1.54 21.60 35.85
N MET A 12 -0.98 20.40 36.02
CA MET A 12 0.15 19.91 35.25
C MET A 12 -0.36 19.74 33.82
N LYS A 13 -0.19 20.77 32.97
CA LYS A 13 -0.56 20.78 31.55
C LYS A 13 0.04 19.56 30.86
N ARG A 14 -0.75 18.48 30.83
CA ARG A 14 -0.41 17.19 30.24
C ARG A 14 -0.16 17.41 28.75
N LYS A 15 1.08 17.17 28.32
CA LYS A 15 1.49 17.42 26.94
C LYS A 15 0.88 16.38 26.00
N TRP A 16 0.26 16.86 24.92
CA TRP A 16 -0.38 16.05 23.88
C TRP A 16 0.66 15.17 23.16
N ASN A 17 0.36 13.88 22.94
CA ASN A 17 1.21 12.96 22.17
C ASN A 17 1.03 13.16 20.65
N TRP A 18 1.46 14.32 20.15
CA TRP A 18 1.41 14.66 18.71
C TRP A 18 2.04 13.59 17.79
N PRO A 19 3.17 12.94 18.13
CA PRO A 19 3.81 11.96 17.24
C PRO A 19 2.95 10.76 16.87
N ILE A 20 2.09 10.29 17.79
CA ILE A 20 1.22 9.13 17.57
C ILE A 20 0.13 9.48 16.54
N TRP A 21 -0.45 10.67 16.66
CA TRP A 21 -1.46 11.17 15.73
C TRP A 21 -0.88 11.43 14.34
N VAL A 22 0.28 12.07 14.26
CA VAL A 22 0.97 12.28 12.98
C VAL A 22 1.33 10.95 12.33
N GLY A 23 1.91 10.00 13.08
CA GLY A 23 2.25 8.68 12.56
C GLY A 23 1.05 7.93 12.02
N PHE A 24 -0.10 8.01 12.71
CA PHE A 24 -1.34 7.39 12.25
C PHE A 24 -1.90 8.05 10.98
N VAL A 25 -1.95 9.39 10.92
CA VAL A 25 -2.40 10.12 9.72
C VAL A 25 -1.48 9.83 8.53
N VAL A 26 -0.17 9.74 8.75
CA VAL A 26 0.80 9.37 7.72
C VAL A 26 0.57 7.94 7.22
N ALA A 27 0.27 6.98 8.11
CA ALA A 27 -0.06 5.60 7.73
C ALA A 27 -1.37 5.52 6.91
N LEU A 28 -2.40 6.28 7.29
CA LEU A 28 -3.63 6.42 6.50
C LEU A 28 -3.34 7.04 5.12
N GLY A 29 -2.50 8.08 5.08
CA GLY A 29 -2.03 8.67 3.83
C GLY A 29 -1.31 7.65 2.96
N GLY A 30 -0.46 6.79 3.54
CA GLY A 30 0.18 5.67 2.86
C GLY A 30 -0.80 4.70 2.21
N LEU A 31 -1.92 4.40 2.86
CA LEU A 31 -2.97 3.53 2.33
C LEU A 31 -3.73 4.19 1.15
N PHE A 32 -4.25 5.39 1.34
CA PHE A 32 -5.14 6.03 0.36
C PHE A 32 -4.40 6.69 -0.81
N SER A 33 -3.12 7.04 -0.65
CA SER A 33 -2.33 7.65 -1.72
C SER A 33 -2.04 6.69 -2.88
N TYR A 34 -2.19 5.38 -2.70
CA TYR A 34 -1.92 4.40 -3.77
C TYR A 34 -2.78 4.63 -5.01
N GLY A 35 -4.06 5.01 -4.83
CA GLY A 35 -4.96 5.30 -5.96
C GLY A 35 -4.50 6.47 -6.84
N PHE A 36 -3.71 7.39 -6.29
CA PHE A 36 -3.06 8.45 -7.04
C PHE A 36 -1.76 7.95 -7.69
N PHE A 37 -0.92 7.25 -6.92
CA PHE A 37 0.37 6.75 -7.38
C PHE A 37 0.28 5.68 -8.49
N VAL A 38 -0.81 4.92 -8.58
CA VAL A 38 -0.98 3.90 -9.63
C VAL A 38 -1.00 4.50 -11.05
N ARG A 39 -1.25 5.80 -11.20
CA ARG A 39 -1.27 6.51 -12.48
C ARG A 39 0.12 6.71 -13.09
N TYR A 40 1.17 6.62 -12.28
CA TYR A 40 2.54 6.80 -12.72
C TYR A 40 3.22 5.44 -12.83
N PRO A 41 3.83 5.09 -13.98
CA PRO A 41 4.48 3.79 -14.18
C PRO A 41 5.51 3.46 -13.07
N LEU A 42 6.30 4.46 -12.68
CA LEU A 42 7.37 4.33 -11.68
C LEU A 42 6.87 3.84 -10.32
N THR A 43 5.68 4.29 -9.88
CA THR A 43 5.10 3.93 -8.57
C THR A 43 4.09 2.80 -8.65
N ARG A 44 3.59 2.50 -9.85
CA ARG A 44 2.71 1.35 -10.09
C ARG A 44 3.44 0.02 -9.99
N ASP A 45 4.62 -0.07 -10.61
CA ASP A 45 5.36 -1.33 -10.72
C ASP A 45 5.96 -1.73 -9.35
N PHE A 46 6.40 -0.73 -8.58
CA PHE A 46 6.84 -0.90 -7.21
C PHE A 46 6.38 0.29 -6.35
N PRO A 47 5.48 0.08 -5.35
CA PRO A 47 4.85 1.16 -4.57
C PRO A 47 5.79 1.74 -3.49
N TRP A 48 7.03 2.08 -3.85
CA TRP A 48 8.06 2.54 -2.91
C TRP A 48 7.62 3.79 -2.13
N ALA A 49 6.89 4.71 -2.76
CA ALA A 49 6.40 5.92 -2.11
C ALA A 49 5.45 5.59 -0.94
N ASN A 50 4.53 4.65 -1.15
CA ASN A 50 3.62 4.16 -0.11
C ASN A 50 4.38 3.44 1.00
N LEU A 51 5.38 2.63 0.65
CA LEU A 51 6.25 1.95 1.62
C LEU A 51 7.04 2.95 2.48
N LEU A 52 7.53 4.04 1.89
CA LEU A 52 8.19 5.11 2.65
C LEU A 52 7.22 5.80 3.60
N LEU A 53 5.99 6.10 3.16
CA LEU A 53 4.96 6.67 4.03
C LEU A 53 4.64 5.75 5.22
N PHE A 54 4.46 4.45 4.97
CA PHE A 54 4.28 3.48 6.05
C PHE A 54 5.52 3.38 6.95
N GLY A 55 6.73 3.42 6.39
CA GLY A 55 7.98 3.41 7.16
C GLY A 55 8.11 4.63 8.09
N ILE A 56 7.81 5.83 7.58
CA ILE A 56 7.79 7.06 8.37
C ILE A 56 6.70 6.99 9.45
N GLY A 57 5.49 6.55 9.08
CA GLY A 57 4.38 6.36 10.02
C GLY A 57 4.73 5.38 11.14
N ALA A 58 5.34 4.24 10.80
CA ALA A 58 5.79 3.23 11.76
C ALA A 58 6.88 3.76 12.69
N ALA A 59 7.88 4.47 12.16
CA ALA A 59 8.93 5.08 12.98
C ALA A 59 8.35 6.09 13.99
N LEU A 60 7.41 6.93 13.56
CA LEU A 60 6.72 7.89 14.44
C LEU A 60 5.86 7.20 15.50
N LEU A 61 5.16 6.11 15.14
CA LEU A 61 4.37 5.31 16.07
C LEU A 61 5.26 4.63 17.12
N ILE A 62 6.37 4.03 16.70
CA ILE A 62 7.36 3.38 17.59
C ILE A 62 7.98 4.42 18.54
N PHE A 63 8.40 5.57 18.02
CA PHE A 63 8.94 6.65 18.84
C PHE A 63 7.90 7.20 19.83
N GLY A 64 6.66 7.37 19.39
CA GLY A 64 5.53 7.75 20.23
C GLY A 64 5.26 6.74 21.34
N LEU A 65 5.40 5.44 21.04
CA LEU A 65 5.25 4.35 22.00
C LEU A 65 6.39 4.38 23.04
N PHE A 66 7.64 4.44 22.61
CA PHE A 66 8.81 4.55 23.52
C PHE A 66 8.70 5.76 24.45
N ARG A 67 8.25 6.92 23.94
CA ARG A 67 8.02 8.12 24.75
C ARG A 67 6.88 7.95 25.76
N ALA A 68 5.80 7.28 25.38
CA ALA A 68 4.65 7.03 26.25
C ALA A 68 4.96 6.02 27.37
N PHE A 69 5.78 5.02 27.12
CA PHE A 69 6.21 4.03 28.12
C PHE A 69 7.38 4.53 29.00
N GLY A 70 8.29 5.36 28.47
CA GLY A 70 9.44 5.90 29.22
C GLY A 70 9.13 7.03 30.21
N ARG A 71 7.99 7.73 30.07
CA ARG A 71 7.56 8.81 31.00
C ARG A 71 6.06 8.68 31.35
N PRO A 72 5.66 7.64 32.12
CA PRO A 72 4.25 7.31 32.34
C PRO A 72 3.45 8.34 33.15
N GLN A 73 4.10 9.21 33.92
CA GLN A 73 3.43 10.26 34.73
C GLN A 73 3.02 11.52 33.93
N LEU A 74 3.62 11.76 32.75
CA LEU A 74 3.40 12.96 31.94
C LEU A 74 2.52 12.75 30.70
N TYR A 75 2.43 11.51 30.19
CA TYR A 75 1.77 11.21 28.91
C TYR A 75 0.66 10.16 29.05
N ARG A 76 -0.58 10.55 28.72
CA ARG A 76 -1.78 9.69 28.73
C ARG A 76 -1.83 8.89 27.40
N GLY A 77 -0.91 7.94 27.23
CA GLY A 77 -0.75 7.16 25.99
C GLY A 77 -0.81 5.63 26.13
N LYS A 78 -0.93 5.10 27.37
CA LYS A 78 -0.79 3.66 27.66
C LYS A 78 -1.75 2.74 26.90
N ILE A 79 -2.94 3.22 26.52
CA ILE A 79 -3.95 2.41 25.80
C ILE A 79 -4.03 2.83 24.32
N PHE A 80 -4.14 4.14 24.05
CA PHE A 80 -4.27 4.65 22.68
C PHE A 80 -3.02 4.42 21.82
N GLY A 81 -1.82 4.47 22.41
CA GLY A 81 -0.57 4.24 21.68
C GLY A 81 -0.47 2.83 21.09
N PRO A 82 -0.62 1.77 21.90
CA PRO A 82 -0.67 0.40 21.40
C PRO A 82 -1.79 0.16 20.38
N VAL A 83 -2.99 0.70 20.61
CA VAL A 83 -4.12 0.55 19.69
C VAL A 83 -3.82 1.19 18.33
N LEU A 84 -3.36 2.45 18.31
CA LEU A 84 -3.01 3.15 17.06
C LEU A 84 -1.83 2.48 16.35
N ALA A 85 -0.85 1.97 17.10
CA ALA A 85 0.26 1.20 16.54
C ALA A 85 -0.22 -0.12 15.91
N ALA A 86 -1.12 -0.85 16.57
CA ALA A 86 -1.69 -2.09 16.05
C ALA A 86 -2.52 -1.85 14.79
N ILE A 87 -3.35 -0.79 14.75
CA ILE A 87 -4.11 -0.42 13.55
C ILE A 87 -3.16 -0.01 12.41
N GLY A 88 -2.12 0.76 12.70
CA GLY A 88 -1.11 1.14 11.71
C GLY A 88 -0.38 -0.08 11.13
N LEU A 89 -0.01 -1.04 11.97
CA LEU A 89 0.59 -2.30 11.55
C LEU A 89 -0.38 -3.12 10.69
N PHE A 90 -1.65 -3.19 11.08
CA PHE A 90 -2.69 -3.84 10.29
C PHE A 90 -2.82 -3.22 8.90
N PHE A 91 -2.89 -1.88 8.78
CA PHE A 91 -2.95 -1.22 7.48
C PHE A 91 -1.72 -1.49 6.62
N PHE A 92 -0.53 -1.50 7.21
CA PHE A 92 0.69 -1.85 6.49
C PHE A 92 0.69 -3.30 5.99
N ALA A 93 0.28 -4.24 6.85
CA ALA A 93 0.20 -5.65 6.49
C ALA A 93 -0.87 -5.91 5.42
N PHE A 94 -2.05 -5.32 5.58
CA PHE A 94 -3.14 -5.38 4.60
C PHE A 94 -2.71 -4.80 3.25
N PHE A 95 -2.11 -3.60 3.23
CA PHE A 95 -1.60 -3.00 2.00
C PHE A 95 -0.55 -3.89 1.32
N SER A 96 0.37 -4.46 2.09
CA SER A 96 1.41 -5.34 1.56
C SER A 96 0.81 -6.62 0.97
N TYR A 97 -0.17 -7.22 1.64
CA TYR A 97 -0.86 -8.41 1.17
C TYR A 97 -1.61 -8.14 -0.14
N GLU A 98 -2.41 -7.08 -0.22
CA GLU A 98 -3.14 -6.73 -1.44
C GLU A 98 -2.19 -6.49 -2.63
N ILE A 99 -1.15 -5.69 -2.45
CA ILE A 99 -0.29 -5.26 -3.57
C ILE A 99 0.72 -6.33 -3.99
N PHE A 100 1.28 -7.09 -3.06
CA PHE A 100 2.33 -8.07 -3.37
C PHE A 100 1.80 -9.50 -3.55
N TYR A 101 0.62 -9.81 -3.03
CA TYR A 101 0.00 -11.12 -3.20
C TYR A 101 -1.21 -11.03 -4.12
N VAL A 102 -2.31 -10.41 -3.70
CA VAL A 102 -3.61 -10.44 -4.41
C VAL A 102 -3.51 -9.91 -5.84
N VAL A 103 -2.96 -8.71 -6.03
CA VAL A 103 -2.86 -8.06 -7.34
C VAL A 103 -1.84 -8.74 -8.26
N ARG A 104 -0.93 -9.55 -7.72
CA ARG A 104 0.11 -10.26 -8.48
C ARG A 104 -0.28 -11.67 -8.86
N GLN A 105 -1.46 -12.14 -8.44
CA GLN A 105 -1.97 -13.43 -8.89
C GLN A 105 -2.26 -13.37 -10.39
N VAL A 106 -1.68 -14.31 -11.12
CA VAL A 106 -1.97 -14.57 -12.53
C VAL A 106 -2.69 -15.91 -12.63
N PRO A 107 -3.76 -16.00 -13.45
CA PRO A 107 -4.47 -17.26 -13.63
C PRO A 107 -3.51 -18.32 -14.17
N LEU A 108 -3.71 -19.56 -13.72
CA LEU A 108 -2.92 -20.71 -14.15
C LEU A 108 -3.08 -20.92 -15.66
N SER A 109 -1.95 -21.08 -16.36
CA SER A 109 -1.91 -21.38 -17.79
C SER A 109 -2.20 -22.86 -18.09
N ALA A 110 -3.24 -23.42 -17.49
CA ALA A 110 -3.55 -24.86 -17.54
C ALA A 110 -3.81 -25.39 -18.96
N HIS A 111 -4.25 -24.51 -19.86
CA HIS A 111 -4.56 -24.82 -21.26
C HIS A 111 -3.59 -24.17 -22.25
N ALA A 112 -2.38 -23.80 -21.81
CA ALA A 112 -1.36 -23.30 -22.73
C ALA A 112 -0.89 -24.41 -23.68
N PRO A 113 -0.81 -24.15 -25.00
CA PRO A 113 -0.33 -25.12 -25.97
C PRO A 113 1.10 -25.57 -25.66
N ARG A 114 1.37 -26.88 -25.78
CA ARG A 114 2.71 -27.43 -25.60
C ARG A 114 3.51 -27.40 -26.91
N LEU A 115 4.82 -27.63 -26.81
CA LEU A 115 5.68 -27.73 -27.99
C LEU A 115 5.18 -28.85 -28.92
N GLY A 116 4.95 -28.49 -30.19
CA GLY A 116 4.45 -29.41 -31.21
C GLY A 116 2.92 -29.53 -31.27
N GLU A 117 2.18 -28.95 -30.32
CA GLU A 117 0.73 -28.82 -30.42
C GLU A 117 0.35 -27.66 -31.35
N GLN A 118 -0.74 -27.82 -32.09
CA GLN A 118 -1.27 -26.76 -32.93
C GLN A 118 -1.77 -25.60 -32.04
N ALA A 119 -1.29 -24.39 -32.32
CA ALA A 119 -1.79 -23.20 -31.64
C ALA A 119 -3.30 -23.02 -31.91
N PRO A 120 -4.12 -22.75 -30.89
CA PRO A 120 -5.52 -22.43 -31.06
C PRO A 120 -5.69 -21.24 -31.98
N ASP A 121 -6.63 -21.34 -32.92
CA ASP A 121 -7.00 -20.21 -33.74
C ASP A 121 -7.67 -19.13 -32.88
N PHE A 122 -7.49 -17.87 -33.26
CA PHE A 122 -8.06 -16.74 -32.57
C PHE A 122 -8.44 -15.66 -33.57
N LEU A 123 -9.36 -14.80 -33.15
CA LEU A 123 -9.75 -13.62 -33.89
C LEU A 123 -9.83 -12.47 -32.89
N LEU A 124 -8.84 -11.58 -32.95
CA LEU A 124 -8.68 -10.47 -32.02
C LEU A 124 -8.83 -9.14 -32.76
N LEU A 125 -9.33 -8.13 -32.07
CA LEU A 125 -9.40 -6.79 -32.62
C LEU A 125 -8.03 -6.12 -32.52
N HIS A 126 -7.57 -5.61 -33.66
CA HIS A 126 -6.43 -4.72 -33.72
C HIS A 126 -6.80 -3.30 -33.24
N GLN A 127 -5.81 -2.44 -33.03
CA GLN A 127 -5.99 -1.05 -32.54
C GLN A 127 -6.92 -0.19 -33.42
N ASN A 128 -7.08 -0.54 -34.69
CA ASN A 128 -7.97 0.11 -35.66
C ASN A 128 -9.36 -0.56 -35.74
N ALA A 129 -9.73 -1.39 -34.77
CA ALA A 129 -10.96 -2.17 -34.73
C ALA A 129 -11.14 -3.17 -35.90
N MET A 130 -10.06 -3.47 -36.62
CA MET A 130 -10.08 -4.52 -37.64
C MET A 130 -9.83 -5.89 -36.99
N PRO A 131 -10.60 -6.92 -37.35
CA PRO A 131 -10.33 -8.28 -36.90
C PRO A 131 -9.03 -8.79 -37.52
N VAL A 132 -8.19 -9.42 -36.70
CA VAL A 132 -6.94 -10.08 -37.12
C VAL A 132 -6.92 -11.48 -36.55
N GLY A 133 -6.78 -12.47 -37.43
CA GLY A 133 -6.65 -13.87 -37.06
C GLY A 133 -5.23 -14.41 -37.15
N LEU A 134 -5.01 -15.61 -36.61
CA LEU A 134 -3.71 -16.29 -36.69
C LEU A 134 -3.31 -16.61 -38.13
N GLY A 135 -4.28 -16.99 -38.97
CA GLY A 135 -4.07 -17.26 -40.39
C GLY A 135 -3.59 -16.03 -41.16
N ASP A 136 -4.15 -14.85 -40.85
CA ASP A 136 -3.74 -13.59 -41.49
C ASP A 136 -2.28 -13.26 -41.17
N LEU A 137 -1.87 -13.43 -39.90
CA LEU A 137 -0.49 -13.21 -39.46
C LEU A 137 0.51 -14.17 -40.12
N LEU A 138 0.15 -15.45 -40.29
CA LEU A 138 0.98 -16.46 -40.93
C LEU A 138 1.04 -16.31 -42.46
N SER A 139 0.02 -15.72 -43.08
CA SER A 139 0.03 -15.47 -44.53
C SER A 139 1.17 -14.52 -44.92
N GLY A 140 1.49 -13.56 -44.06
CA GLY A 140 2.56 -12.59 -44.24
C GLY A 140 3.91 -12.97 -43.59
N SER A 141 4.02 -14.09 -42.87
CA SER A 141 5.21 -14.42 -42.07
C SER A 141 5.38 -15.92 -41.83
N LYS A 142 6.63 -16.40 -41.81
CA LYS A 142 6.94 -17.82 -41.55
C LYS A 142 6.71 -18.24 -40.08
N ALA A 143 6.64 -17.28 -39.17
CA ALA A 143 6.46 -17.50 -37.74
C ALA A 143 5.75 -16.30 -37.10
N VAL A 144 5.05 -16.55 -35.99
CA VAL A 144 4.33 -15.55 -35.20
C VAL A 144 4.74 -15.69 -33.75
N VAL A 145 4.98 -14.56 -33.08
CA VAL A 145 5.25 -14.51 -31.63
C VAL A 145 4.05 -13.86 -30.95
N LEU A 146 3.42 -14.59 -30.03
CA LEU A 146 2.30 -14.10 -29.22
C LEU A 146 2.83 -13.64 -27.86
N ILE A 147 2.62 -12.38 -27.53
CA ILE A 147 3.03 -11.78 -26.26
C ILE A 147 1.77 -11.48 -25.44
N PHE A 148 1.57 -12.24 -24.37
CA PHE A 148 0.49 -12.00 -23.42
C PHE A 148 0.96 -11.07 -22.31
N TYR A 149 0.20 -10.01 -22.04
CA TYR A 149 0.48 -9.06 -20.96
C TYR A 149 -0.82 -8.72 -20.22
N ARG A 150 -0.71 -8.38 -18.92
CA ARG A 150 -1.88 -8.14 -18.04
C ARG A 150 -2.69 -6.90 -18.43
N GLY A 151 -2.03 -5.89 -18.97
CA GLY A 151 -2.65 -4.66 -19.45
C GLY A 151 -1.65 -3.78 -20.17
N PHE A 152 -2.15 -3.04 -21.16
CA PHE A 152 -1.42 -1.99 -21.86
C PHE A 152 -1.95 -0.65 -21.32
N TRP A 153 -1.04 0.25 -20.94
CA TRP A 153 -1.36 1.48 -20.22
C TRP A 153 -0.64 2.65 -20.84
#